data_AF-A0A176Q8E4-F1
#
_entry.id   AF-A0A176Q8E4-F1
#
_cell.length_a   1.000
_cell.length_b   1.000
_cell.length_c   1.000
_cell.angle_alpha   90.00
_cell.angle_beta   90.00
_cell.angle_gamma   90.00
#
_symmetry.space_group_name_H-M   'P 1'
#
loop_
_entity.id
_entity.type
_entity.pdbx_description
1 polymer ?
#
loop_
_entity_poly.entity_id
_entity_poly.type
_entity_poly.pdbx_seq_one_letter_code
_entity_poly.pdbx_strand_id
1 'polypeptide(L)'
;MSTSVTVAYGDGIGPEIMEAVLSILREAKAKISVDIIEIGECVYSKEWSHGISPSGWESIERTKILLKSPTTTPQGKGHKSLNVALRKNLGLYANIRPCISYHPVIENKFDKFDVVVIRENEEDVYTGIEHRLTGDSYQCTKIITRSGSEKICRYAFEYAKKHNRKKVTCLTKDNIMKMTDGAFHAAFDRIAKEYPNIKIEHYIVDIGMAKVATEPENFDVIVTENLYGDILSDIVAQTSGSVGLAGSSNIGNEYAMFEAVHGSAPDIAGKNMANPSGLLNAAVHMLVYIGQVSTAKLIYNAWLKTLEDGIHTADLYKEKKSKQKVGTKEFAQAVIDNLGKKPTTLTELIISSDLDSKINKVQDHYEQDYKVKKLVGSDITLACDKSNNFDQIVRLFESSNLKMIAIYSKGLAIWPGGSKSSSDQITCRFIANNEITNSDVNNLLIKFEEHNFDVVRMDKLYLYDGKEGFFS
;
A
#
# COMPACT_ATOMS: atom_id res chain seq x y z
N MET A 1 -18.95 13.82 24.37
CA MET A 1 -19.35 12.39 24.36
C MET A 1 -18.12 11.55 24.05
N SER A 2 -18.12 10.28 24.44
CA SER A 2 -17.03 9.35 24.12
C SER A 2 -17.23 8.80 22.70
N THR A 3 -16.15 8.65 21.93
CA THR A 3 -16.19 8.06 20.58
C THR A 3 -15.95 6.55 20.67
N SER A 4 -16.85 5.74 20.14
CA SER A 4 -16.66 4.29 20.10
C SER A 4 -15.55 3.91 19.11
N VAL A 5 -14.62 3.05 19.54
CA VAL A 5 -13.47 2.59 18.76
C VAL A 5 -13.34 1.08 18.91
N THR A 6 -13.29 0.37 17.79
CA THR A 6 -12.94 -1.05 17.80
C THR A 6 -11.44 -1.19 18.01
N VAL A 7 -11.02 -2.07 18.91
CA VAL A 7 -9.61 -2.34 19.21
C VAL A 7 -9.28 -3.79 18.98
N ALA A 8 -8.17 -4.05 18.30
CA ALA A 8 -7.73 -5.40 17.99
C ALA A 8 -6.27 -5.63 18.38
N TYR A 9 -6.02 -6.57 19.29
CA TYR A 9 -4.70 -6.83 19.88
C TYR A 9 -3.73 -7.51 18.90
N GLY A 10 -4.23 -8.16 17.84
CA GLY A 10 -3.40 -8.78 16.81
C GLY A 10 -2.49 -9.90 17.35
N ASP A 11 -1.36 -10.10 16.68
CA ASP A 11 -0.44 -11.22 16.89
C ASP A 11 0.98 -10.75 17.28
N GLY A 12 1.80 -11.69 17.78
CA GLY A 12 3.21 -11.45 18.12
C GLY A 12 3.39 -10.41 19.23
N ILE A 13 4.10 -9.31 18.95
CA ILE A 13 4.25 -8.18 19.89
C ILE A 13 2.96 -7.37 20.08
N GLY A 14 1.96 -7.59 19.22
CA GLY A 14 0.72 -6.82 19.15
C GLY A 14 0.03 -6.62 20.49
N PRO A 15 -0.19 -7.68 21.30
CA PRO A 15 -0.81 -7.54 22.61
C PRO A 15 -0.05 -6.66 23.60
N GLU A 16 1.28 -6.76 23.66
CA GLU A 16 2.12 -5.99 24.58
C GLU A 16 2.10 -4.49 24.24
N ILE A 17 2.24 -4.16 22.95
CA ILE A 17 2.22 -2.76 22.52
C ILE A 17 0.81 -2.16 22.61
N MET A 18 -0.25 -2.95 22.36
CA MET A 18 -1.63 -2.47 22.50
C MET A 18 -1.93 -2.11 23.94
N GLU A 19 -1.57 -2.96 24.90
CA GLU A 19 -1.81 -2.68 26.31
C GLU A 19 -1.05 -1.42 26.78
N ALA A 20 0.20 -1.26 26.34
CA ALA A 20 0.99 -0.05 26.57
C ALA A 20 0.27 1.21 26.05
N VAL A 21 -0.23 1.17 24.82
CA VAL A 21 -0.93 2.30 24.17
C VAL A 21 -2.27 2.58 24.86
N LEU A 22 -3.07 1.57 25.17
CA LEU A 22 -4.35 1.74 25.88
C LEU A 22 -4.16 2.31 27.29
N SER A 23 -3.10 1.92 27.98
CA SER A 23 -2.72 2.51 29.28
C SER A 23 -2.45 4.02 29.15
N ILE A 24 -1.63 4.42 28.18
CA ILE A 24 -1.33 5.84 27.91
C ILE A 24 -2.62 6.62 27.56
N LEU A 25 -3.47 6.06 26.69
CA LEU A 25 -4.75 6.68 26.30
C LEU A 25 -5.69 6.87 27.51
N ARG A 26 -5.73 5.90 28.42
CA ARG A 26 -6.55 5.93 29.64
C ARG A 26 -6.06 7.02 30.60
N GLU A 27 -4.76 7.07 30.87
CA GLU A 27 -4.16 8.07 31.76
C GLU A 27 -4.23 9.49 31.18
N ALA A 28 -4.11 9.63 29.86
CA ALA A 28 -4.36 10.88 29.15
C ALA A 28 -5.85 11.28 29.08
N LYS A 29 -6.76 10.46 29.63
CA LYS A 29 -8.20 10.67 29.66
C LYS A 29 -8.81 10.86 28.27
N ALA A 30 -8.34 10.08 27.29
CA ALA A 30 -8.94 10.02 25.98
C ALA A 30 -10.43 9.63 26.08
N LYS A 31 -11.29 10.40 25.42
CA LYS A 31 -12.75 10.18 25.41
C LYS A 31 -13.10 9.13 24.36
N ILE A 32 -12.62 7.90 24.56
CA ILE A 32 -12.91 6.75 23.68
C ILE A 32 -13.63 5.64 24.47
N SER A 33 -14.56 4.96 23.80
CA SER A 33 -15.21 3.75 24.32
C SER A 33 -14.66 2.58 23.52
N VAL A 34 -13.88 1.73 24.17
CA VAL A 34 -13.18 0.63 23.50
C VAL A 34 -14.11 -0.58 23.39
N ASP A 35 -14.21 -1.12 22.17
CA ASP A 35 -14.84 -2.42 21.89
C ASP A 35 -13.78 -3.38 21.36
N ILE A 36 -13.46 -4.42 22.12
CA ILE A 36 -12.32 -5.31 21.82
C ILE A 36 -12.78 -6.45 20.93
N ILE A 37 -12.03 -6.72 19.87
CA ILE A 37 -12.22 -7.86 18.98
C ILE A 37 -10.94 -8.72 18.90
N GLU A 38 -11.12 -10.02 18.66
CA GLU A 38 -10.03 -10.92 18.31
C GLU A 38 -9.83 -10.91 16.78
N ILE A 39 -8.57 -10.89 16.35
CA ILE A 39 -8.18 -11.02 14.94
C ILE A 39 -6.85 -11.76 14.84
N GLY A 40 -6.55 -12.31 13.66
CA GLY A 40 -5.25 -12.92 13.37
C GLY A 40 -5.17 -14.42 13.65
N GLU A 41 -4.01 -14.89 14.10
CA GLU A 41 -3.69 -16.32 14.30
C GLU A 41 -4.67 -17.02 15.25
N CYS A 42 -5.06 -16.33 16.32
CA CYS A 42 -6.01 -16.86 17.30
C CYS A 42 -7.41 -17.12 16.72
N VAL A 43 -7.72 -16.55 15.55
CA VAL A 43 -9.03 -16.65 14.88
C VAL A 43 -8.99 -17.59 13.67
N TYR A 44 -7.87 -17.70 12.96
CA TYR A 44 -7.72 -18.64 11.83
C TYR A 44 -7.96 -20.11 12.26
N SER A 45 -7.56 -20.46 13.47
CA SER A 45 -7.73 -21.81 14.04
C SER A 45 -9.16 -22.15 14.45
N LYS A 46 -10.07 -21.15 14.50
CA LYS A 46 -11.46 -21.29 14.98
C LYS A 46 -12.49 -21.31 13.83
N GLU A 47 -12.16 -21.93 12.70
CA GLU A 47 -12.99 -22.03 11.47
C GLU A 47 -13.22 -20.72 10.68
N TRP A 48 -12.66 -19.59 11.13
CA TRP A 48 -12.76 -18.31 10.43
C TRP A 48 -11.52 -18.08 9.56
N SER A 49 -11.54 -18.66 8.36
CA SER A 49 -10.42 -18.61 7.39
C SER A 49 -9.98 -17.20 6.96
N HIS A 50 -10.79 -16.18 7.25
CA HIS A 50 -10.50 -14.78 6.96
C HIS A 50 -9.84 -14.03 8.13
N GLY A 51 -9.64 -14.67 9.29
CA GLY A 51 -8.89 -14.10 10.43
C GLY A 51 -9.67 -13.10 11.30
N ILE A 52 -11.00 -13.05 11.17
CA ILE A 52 -11.90 -12.18 11.92
C ILE A 52 -13.30 -12.83 12.01
N SER A 53 -13.95 -12.73 13.18
CA SER A 53 -15.29 -13.27 13.40
C SER A 53 -16.39 -12.34 12.83
N PRO A 54 -17.62 -12.85 12.59
CA PRO A 54 -18.77 -12.00 12.24
C PRO A 54 -19.03 -10.88 13.27
N SER A 55 -18.95 -11.18 14.57
CA SER A 55 -19.09 -10.18 15.62
C SER A 55 -17.99 -9.10 15.57
N GLY A 56 -16.79 -9.45 15.10
CA GLY A 56 -15.71 -8.51 14.85
C GLY A 56 -16.06 -7.53 13.73
N TRP A 57 -16.66 -8.01 12.64
CA TRP A 57 -17.17 -7.15 11.57
C TRP A 57 -18.29 -6.24 12.05
N GLU A 58 -19.26 -6.77 12.81
CA GLU A 58 -20.36 -5.97 13.39
C GLU A 58 -19.84 -4.84 14.30
N SER A 59 -18.76 -5.09 15.04
CA SER A 59 -18.07 -4.06 15.81
C SER A 59 -17.53 -2.94 14.91
N ILE A 60 -16.76 -3.30 13.88
CA ILE A 60 -16.16 -2.33 12.94
C ILE A 60 -17.25 -1.54 12.21
N GLU A 61 -18.32 -2.20 11.77
CA GLU A 61 -19.46 -1.56 11.12
C GLU A 61 -20.17 -0.56 12.02
N ARG A 62 -20.23 -0.82 13.33
CA ARG A 62 -20.85 0.08 14.31
C ARG A 62 -19.96 1.25 14.69
N THR A 63 -18.66 1.01 14.91
CA THR A 63 -17.72 2.04 15.41
C THR A 63 -17.12 2.89 14.29
N LYS A 64 -16.98 2.34 13.08
CA LYS A 64 -16.31 2.92 11.90
C LYS A 64 -14.83 3.26 12.09
N ILE A 65 -14.27 3.03 13.28
CA ILE A 65 -12.91 3.41 13.67
C ILE A 65 -12.26 2.19 14.31
N LEU A 66 -11.14 1.75 13.71
CA LEU A 66 -10.38 0.60 14.16
C LEU A 66 -8.97 1.03 14.59
N LEU A 67 -8.57 0.71 15.82
CA LEU A 67 -7.18 0.76 16.26
C LEU A 67 -6.65 -0.67 16.38
N LYS A 68 -5.64 -1.00 15.59
CA LYS A 68 -5.20 -2.37 15.38
C LYS A 68 -3.70 -2.51 15.58
N SER A 69 -3.31 -3.57 16.30
CA SER A 69 -1.94 -4.07 16.36
C SER A 69 -1.60 -4.96 15.15
N PRO A 70 -0.30 -5.22 14.88
CA PRO A 70 0.11 -6.06 13.76
C PRO A 70 -0.50 -7.46 13.82
N THR A 71 -0.73 -8.06 12.65
CA THR A 71 -1.24 -9.42 12.51
C THR A 71 -0.30 -10.22 11.63
N THR A 72 0.00 -11.46 12.00
CA THR A 72 0.87 -12.32 11.23
C THR A 72 0.15 -12.80 9.97
N THR A 73 0.84 -12.73 8.83
CA THR A 73 0.41 -13.38 7.59
C THR A 73 1.40 -14.52 7.31
N PRO A 74 0.93 -15.77 7.15
CA PRO A 74 1.79 -16.90 6.78
C PRO A 74 2.61 -16.62 5.51
N GLN A 75 3.90 -16.93 5.51
CA GLN A 75 4.78 -16.72 4.35
C GLN A 75 4.62 -17.86 3.32
N GLY A 76 4.36 -17.51 2.06
CA GLY A 76 4.44 -18.41 0.90
C GLY A 76 3.35 -19.48 0.76
N LYS A 77 2.55 -19.75 1.80
CA LYS A 77 1.39 -20.65 1.80
C LYS A 77 0.36 -20.16 2.81
N GLY A 78 -0.93 -20.30 2.53
CA GLY A 78 -2.00 -19.99 3.50
C GLY A 78 -3.06 -19.02 2.96
N HIS A 79 -3.76 -18.36 3.88
CA HIS A 79 -4.87 -17.45 3.58
C HIS A 79 -4.37 -16.07 3.10
N LYS A 80 -5.23 -15.35 2.36
CA LYS A 80 -4.97 -13.96 1.99
C LYS A 80 -4.75 -13.10 3.24
N SER A 81 -3.88 -12.11 3.16
CA SER A 81 -3.57 -11.23 4.30
C SER A 81 -4.82 -10.54 4.83
N LEU A 82 -5.11 -10.70 6.13
CA LEU A 82 -6.20 -10.00 6.81
C LEU A 82 -6.07 -8.47 6.68
N ASN A 83 -4.85 -7.93 6.69
CA ASN A 83 -4.63 -6.48 6.52
C ASN A 83 -5.16 -6.00 5.16
N VAL A 84 -4.86 -6.74 4.10
CA VAL A 84 -5.34 -6.45 2.74
C VAL A 84 -6.87 -6.60 2.68
N ALA A 85 -7.42 -7.64 3.30
CA ALA A 85 -8.87 -7.86 3.34
C ALA A 85 -9.61 -6.72 4.06
N LEU A 86 -9.12 -6.28 5.24
CA LEU A 86 -9.67 -5.13 5.97
C LEU A 86 -9.65 -3.86 5.11
N ARG A 87 -8.51 -3.55 4.48
CA ARG A 87 -8.36 -2.35 3.66
C ARG A 87 -9.36 -2.32 2.49
N LYS A 88 -9.50 -3.43 1.78
CA LYS A 88 -10.42 -3.54 0.63
C LYS A 88 -11.89 -3.53 1.06
N ASN A 89 -12.27 -4.34 2.06
CA ASN A 89 -13.66 -4.44 2.49
C ASN A 89 -14.19 -3.13 3.11
N LEU A 90 -13.30 -2.36 3.75
CA LEU A 90 -13.65 -1.10 4.41
C LEU A 90 -13.44 0.13 3.50
N GLY A 91 -13.01 -0.06 2.26
CA GLY A 91 -12.79 1.01 1.30
C GLY A 91 -11.68 2.00 1.72
N LEU A 92 -10.62 1.51 2.37
CA LEU A 92 -9.55 2.31 2.98
C LEU A 92 -8.44 2.63 1.95
N TYR A 93 -8.80 3.39 0.93
CA TYR A 93 -7.98 3.67 -0.25
C TYR A 93 -6.67 4.43 -0.02
N ALA A 94 -6.57 5.22 1.06
CA ALA A 94 -5.37 6.00 1.36
C ALA A 94 -4.65 5.48 2.60
N ASN A 95 -3.38 5.09 2.47
CA ASN A 95 -2.50 4.78 3.59
C ASN A 95 -1.48 5.91 3.79
N ILE A 96 -1.60 6.63 4.91
CA ILE A 96 -0.79 7.81 5.25
C ILE A 96 0.28 7.38 6.25
N ARG A 97 1.55 7.61 5.91
CA ARG A 97 2.73 7.26 6.71
C ARG A 97 3.66 8.46 6.87
N PRO A 98 3.42 9.33 7.88
CA PRO A 98 4.31 10.43 8.23
C PRO A 98 5.62 9.90 8.83
N CYS A 99 6.74 10.41 8.36
CA CYS A 99 8.08 10.07 8.81
C CYS A 99 8.89 11.36 9.00
N ILE A 100 9.42 11.57 10.20
CA ILE A 100 10.16 12.80 10.55
C ILE A 100 11.51 12.45 11.17
N SER A 101 12.49 13.32 11.00
CA SER A 101 13.75 13.20 11.75
C SER A 101 13.54 13.64 13.21
N TYR A 102 14.01 12.82 14.14
CA TYR A 102 14.08 13.11 15.56
C TYR A 102 15.51 13.47 16.01
N HIS A 103 16.37 13.90 15.07
CA HIS A 103 17.71 14.36 15.39
C HIS A 103 17.67 15.65 16.24
N PRO A 104 18.57 15.84 17.22
CA PRO A 104 19.70 14.97 17.61
C PRO A 104 19.37 13.86 18.61
N VAL A 105 18.12 13.81 19.10
CA VAL A 105 17.66 12.92 20.19
C VAL A 105 17.75 11.45 19.77
N ILE A 106 17.20 11.12 18.60
CA ILE A 106 17.38 9.81 17.98
C ILE A 106 18.45 9.93 16.92
N GLU A 107 19.43 9.03 16.97
CA GLU A 107 20.50 8.97 15.99
C GLU A 107 19.96 8.49 14.64
N ASN A 108 20.15 9.29 13.61
CA ASN A 108 19.94 8.94 12.22
C ASN A 108 20.96 9.70 11.36
N LYS A 109 20.94 9.49 10.04
CA LYS A 109 21.89 10.11 9.11
C LYS A 109 21.52 11.54 8.68
N PHE A 110 20.37 12.07 9.11
CA PHE A 110 19.76 13.27 8.55
C PHE A 110 19.32 14.25 9.63
N ASP A 111 19.88 15.46 9.61
CA ASP A 111 19.62 16.46 10.64
C ASP A 111 18.13 16.85 10.71
N LYS A 112 17.44 16.97 9.57
CA LYS A 112 16.03 17.37 9.53
C LYS A 112 15.35 16.92 8.24
N PHE A 113 14.24 16.21 8.37
CA PHE A 113 13.27 16.00 7.30
C PHE A 113 11.88 15.75 7.91
N ASP A 114 10.84 15.96 7.11
CA ASP A 114 9.44 15.68 7.47
C ASP A 114 8.68 15.30 6.20
N VAL A 115 8.62 13.99 5.93
CA VAL A 115 8.07 13.41 4.71
C VAL A 115 6.82 12.63 5.04
N VAL A 116 5.77 12.79 4.23
CA VAL A 116 4.55 11.99 4.34
C VAL A 116 4.36 11.17 3.08
N VAL A 117 4.39 9.85 3.22
CA VAL A 117 4.05 8.94 2.12
C VAL A 117 2.56 8.66 2.14
N ILE A 118 1.89 8.93 1.02
CA ILE A 118 0.48 8.64 0.76
C ILE A 118 0.46 7.51 -0.28
N ARG A 119 0.20 6.31 0.23
CA ARG A 119 0.21 5.06 -0.53
C ARG A 119 -1.23 4.71 -0.96
N GLU A 120 -1.39 4.39 -2.24
CA GLU A 120 -2.59 3.70 -2.76
C GLU A 120 -2.72 2.33 -2.08
N ASN A 121 -3.93 1.92 -1.67
CA ASN A 121 -4.08 0.86 -0.66
C ASN A 121 -5.13 -0.21 -1.00
N GLU A 122 -5.75 -0.15 -2.18
CA GLU A 122 -6.82 -1.05 -2.64
C GLU A 122 -6.42 -1.90 -3.85
N GLU A 123 -5.48 -1.46 -4.68
CA GLU A 123 -5.20 -2.05 -6.00
C GLU A 123 -3.75 -2.57 -6.11
N ASP A 124 -3.18 -2.52 -7.32
CA ASP A 124 -1.83 -2.99 -7.67
C ASP A 124 -1.66 -4.52 -7.47
N VAL A 125 -0.43 -5.01 -7.48
CA VAL A 125 -0.08 -6.42 -7.25
C VAL A 125 -0.55 -6.95 -5.88
N TYR A 126 -0.89 -6.07 -4.93
CA TYR A 126 -1.46 -6.43 -3.62
C TYR A 126 -2.88 -7.01 -3.73
N THR A 127 -3.48 -6.98 -4.92
CA THR A 127 -4.68 -7.79 -5.23
C THR A 127 -4.45 -9.29 -5.05
N GLY A 128 -3.19 -9.77 -5.16
CA GLY A 128 -2.84 -11.17 -4.94
C GLY A 128 -3.51 -12.11 -5.96
N ILE A 129 -3.72 -11.62 -7.19
CA ILE A 129 -4.25 -12.41 -8.29
C ILE A 129 -3.07 -13.08 -8.98
N GLU A 130 -2.82 -14.33 -8.58
CA GLU A 130 -1.68 -15.11 -9.03
C GLU A 130 -2.12 -16.43 -9.65
N HIS A 131 -1.43 -16.83 -10.72
CA HIS A 131 -1.69 -18.08 -11.43
C HIS A 131 -0.38 -18.77 -11.75
N ARG A 132 -0.32 -20.08 -11.54
CA ARG A 132 0.69 -20.93 -12.15
C ARG A 132 0.17 -21.31 -13.54
N LEU A 133 0.87 -20.88 -14.58
CA LEU A 133 0.45 -21.13 -15.97
C LEU A 133 1.08 -22.39 -16.54
N THR A 134 2.30 -22.72 -16.13
CA THR A 134 3.03 -23.90 -16.63
C THR A 134 3.85 -24.55 -15.50
N GLY A 135 4.74 -25.47 -15.85
CA GLY A 135 5.69 -26.05 -14.90
C GLY A 135 6.61 -25.00 -14.26
N ASP A 136 7.12 -24.06 -15.07
CA ASP A 136 8.14 -23.07 -14.71
C ASP A 136 7.61 -21.61 -14.70
N SER A 137 6.40 -21.36 -15.20
CA SER A 137 5.82 -20.01 -15.30
C SER A 137 4.74 -19.74 -14.26
N TYR A 138 4.92 -18.62 -13.55
CA TYR A 138 4.00 -18.05 -12.57
C TYR A 138 3.75 -16.59 -12.91
N GLN A 139 2.51 -16.15 -12.76
CA GLN A 139 2.10 -14.80 -13.11
C GLN A 139 1.38 -14.14 -11.94
N CYS A 140 1.70 -12.87 -11.71
CA CYS A 140 0.93 -11.95 -10.88
C CYS A 140 0.31 -10.86 -11.77
N THR A 141 -0.95 -10.50 -11.52
CA THR A 141 -1.64 -9.43 -12.26
C THR A 141 -1.59 -8.11 -11.49
N LYS A 142 -0.97 -7.09 -12.09
CA LYS A 142 -1.04 -5.70 -11.63
C LYS A 142 -2.29 -5.02 -12.18
N ILE A 143 -3.17 -4.55 -11.30
CA ILE A 143 -4.39 -3.81 -11.67
C ILE A 143 -4.22 -2.37 -11.18
N ILE A 144 -4.39 -1.41 -12.08
CA ILE A 144 -4.47 0.01 -11.76
C ILE A 144 -5.69 0.58 -12.47
N THR A 145 -6.56 1.25 -11.73
CA THR A 145 -7.73 1.94 -12.27
C THR A 145 -7.50 3.44 -12.31
N ARG A 146 -8.08 4.10 -13.31
CA ARG A 146 -8.07 5.56 -13.43
C ARG A 146 -8.73 6.21 -12.22
N SER A 147 -9.88 5.68 -11.79
CA SER A 147 -10.64 6.19 -10.65
C SER A 147 -9.86 6.08 -9.34
N GLY A 148 -9.24 4.93 -9.06
CA GLY A 148 -8.42 4.73 -7.86
C GLY A 148 -7.21 5.68 -7.85
N SER A 149 -6.54 5.81 -8.99
CA SER A 149 -5.40 6.72 -9.17
C SER A 149 -5.79 8.19 -8.95
N GLU A 150 -6.90 8.65 -9.55
CA GLU A 150 -7.40 10.01 -9.35
C GLU A 150 -7.79 10.26 -7.89
N LYS A 151 -8.43 9.28 -7.25
CA LYS A 151 -8.86 9.34 -5.85
C LYS A 151 -7.68 9.52 -4.89
N ILE A 152 -6.64 8.70 -5.00
CA ILE A 152 -5.47 8.79 -4.13
C ILE A 152 -4.64 10.04 -4.41
N CYS A 153 -4.49 10.43 -5.68
CA CYS A 153 -3.80 11.68 -6.04
C CYS A 153 -4.53 12.89 -5.45
N ARG A 154 -5.87 12.95 -5.59
CA ARG A 154 -6.69 14.02 -5.01
C ARG A 154 -6.56 14.07 -3.50
N TYR A 155 -6.61 12.91 -2.84
CA TYR A 155 -6.37 12.82 -1.40
C TYR A 155 -5.00 13.40 -1.02
N ALA A 156 -3.94 13.11 -1.79
CA ALA A 156 -2.61 13.63 -1.53
C ALA A 156 -2.52 15.16 -1.63
N PHE A 157 -3.17 15.76 -2.64
CA PHE A 157 -3.24 17.22 -2.76
C PHE A 157 -4.10 17.88 -1.68
N GLU A 158 -5.24 17.29 -1.33
CA GLU A 158 -6.06 17.78 -0.21
C GLU A 158 -5.32 17.68 1.13
N TYR A 159 -4.62 16.56 1.36
CA TYR A 159 -3.73 16.41 2.52
C TYR A 159 -2.69 17.51 2.54
N ALA A 160 -2.00 17.73 1.41
CA ALA A 160 -0.97 18.74 1.33
C ALA A 160 -1.52 20.15 1.64
N LYS A 161 -2.63 20.53 1.01
CA LYS A 161 -3.31 21.81 1.24
C LYS A 161 -3.69 22.00 2.71
N LYS A 162 -4.30 20.98 3.30
CA LYS A 162 -4.82 21.01 4.66
C LYS A 162 -3.75 21.06 5.74
N HIS A 163 -2.64 20.35 5.50
CA HIS A 163 -1.48 20.35 6.39
C HIS A 163 -0.46 21.43 6.04
N ASN A 164 -0.84 22.40 5.19
CA ASN A 164 0.01 23.52 4.75
C ASN A 164 1.36 23.07 4.15
N ARG A 165 1.38 21.88 3.56
CA ARG A 165 2.49 21.32 2.79
C ARG A 165 2.57 22.06 1.46
N LYS A 166 3.78 22.12 0.89
CA LYS A 166 4.09 22.95 -0.28
C LYS A 166 4.41 22.15 -1.52
N LYS A 167 4.71 20.86 -1.38
CA LYS A 167 5.07 20.01 -2.51
C LYS A 167 4.40 18.63 -2.44
N VAL A 168 3.92 18.15 -3.58
CA VAL A 168 3.50 16.75 -3.77
C VAL A 168 4.34 16.14 -4.88
N THR A 169 4.98 15.00 -4.59
CA THR A 169 5.86 14.29 -5.52
C THR A 169 5.23 12.94 -5.88
N CYS A 170 5.12 12.64 -7.18
CA CYS A 170 4.60 11.37 -7.67
C CYS A 170 5.74 10.41 -8.05
N LEU A 171 5.70 9.18 -7.57
CA LEU A 171 6.68 8.13 -7.90
C LEU A 171 5.99 7.01 -8.70
N THR A 172 6.47 6.73 -9.91
CA THR A 172 5.94 5.64 -10.76
C THR A 172 7.03 4.98 -11.60
N LYS A 173 6.76 3.86 -12.29
CA LYS A 173 7.68 3.25 -13.26
C LYS A 173 7.08 3.25 -14.68
N ASP A 174 6.46 4.37 -15.06
CA ASP A 174 5.75 4.57 -16.34
C ASP A 174 6.66 4.47 -17.58
N ASN A 175 7.97 4.63 -17.43
CA ASN A 175 8.94 4.37 -18.49
C ASN A 175 9.00 2.89 -18.92
N ILE A 176 8.64 1.96 -18.03
CA ILE A 176 8.54 0.52 -18.29
C ILE A 176 7.07 0.11 -18.40
N MET A 177 6.27 0.40 -17.38
CA MET A 177 4.86 0.02 -17.28
C MET A 177 3.96 1.16 -17.81
N LYS A 178 4.05 1.39 -19.11
CA LYS A 178 3.43 2.54 -19.79
C LYS A 178 1.91 2.63 -19.64
N MET A 179 1.23 1.50 -19.46
CA MET A 179 -0.24 1.49 -19.33
C MET A 179 -0.71 1.63 -17.88
N THR A 180 -0.18 0.85 -16.94
CA THR A 180 -0.60 0.89 -15.53
C THR A 180 -0.05 2.14 -14.85
N ASP A 181 1.27 2.24 -14.72
CA ASP A 181 1.95 3.34 -14.06
C ASP A 181 1.79 4.65 -14.83
N GLY A 182 1.68 4.55 -16.17
CA GLY A 182 1.34 5.70 -17.01
C GLY A 182 -0.09 6.22 -16.76
N ALA A 183 -1.07 5.34 -16.48
CA ALA A 183 -2.41 5.78 -16.09
C ALA A 183 -2.39 6.48 -14.72
N PHE A 184 -1.60 5.97 -13.77
CA PHE A 184 -1.41 6.61 -12.47
C PHE A 184 -0.76 7.99 -12.60
N HIS A 185 0.32 8.10 -13.37
CA HIS A 185 0.99 9.39 -13.63
C HIS A 185 0.06 10.37 -14.35
N ALA A 186 -0.68 9.93 -15.35
CA ALA A 186 -1.65 10.79 -16.04
C ALA A 186 -2.78 11.29 -15.11
N ALA A 187 -3.20 10.46 -14.14
CA ALA A 187 -4.13 10.90 -13.10
C ALA A 187 -3.50 11.96 -12.20
N PHE A 188 -2.26 11.77 -11.76
CA PHE A 188 -1.53 12.77 -10.98
C PHE A 188 -1.47 14.13 -11.69
N ASP A 189 -1.05 14.15 -12.96
CA ASP A 189 -0.97 15.37 -13.77
C ASP A 189 -2.32 16.05 -13.97
N ARG A 190 -3.39 15.26 -14.11
CA ARG A 190 -4.76 15.78 -14.24
C ARG A 190 -5.19 16.49 -12.97
N ILE A 191 -5.04 15.82 -11.83
CA ILE A 191 -5.46 16.32 -10.52
C ILE A 191 -4.62 17.54 -10.11
N ALA A 192 -3.31 17.53 -10.39
CA ALA A 192 -2.40 18.62 -10.08
C ALA A 192 -2.87 20.00 -10.58
N LYS A 193 -3.55 20.05 -11.74
CA LYS A 193 -4.07 21.29 -12.33
C LYS A 193 -5.10 21.99 -11.45
N GLU A 194 -5.75 21.27 -10.55
CA GLU A 194 -6.73 21.81 -9.61
C GLU A 194 -6.06 22.47 -8.38
N TYR A 195 -4.75 22.30 -8.21
CA TYR A 195 -3.97 22.78 -7.05
C TYR A 195 -2.77 23.65 -7.46
N PRO A 196 -2.97 24.81 -8.11
CA PRO A 196 -1.89 25.61 -8.68
C PRO A 196 -0.88 26.17 -7.67
N ASN A 197 -1.23 26.18 -6.37
CA ASN A 197 -0.37 26.67 -5.29
C ASN A 197 0.53 25.59 -4.67
N ILE A 198 0.43 24.34 -5.14
CA ILE A 198 1.24 23.22 -4.66
C ILE A 198 2.28 22.90 -5.74
N LYS A 199 3.56 22.90 -5.37
CA LYS A 199 4.62 22.47 -6.28
C LYS A 199 4.45 20.98 -6.58
N ILE A 200 4.53 20.60 -7.85
CA ILE A 200 4.51 19.20 -8.27
C ILE A 200 5.87 18.76 -8.76
N GLU A 201 6.14 17.48 -8.60
CA GLU A 201 7.34 16.82 -9.11
C GLU A 201 7.01 15.35 -9.40
N HIS A 202 7.66 14.78 -10.41
CA HIS A 202 7.54 13.36 -10.75
C HIS A 202 8.94 12.75 -10.82
N TYR A 203 9.08 11.54 -10.28
CA TYR A 203 10.28 10.73 -10.42
C TYR A 203 9.91 9.32 -10.87
N ILE A 204 10.80 8.73 -11.68
CA ILE A 204 10.82 7.28 -11.81
C ILE A 204 11.17 6.68 -10.45
N VAL A 205 10.44 5.65 -10.03
CA VAL A 205 10.44 5.13 -8.65
C VAL A 205 11.83 4.73 -8.13
N ASP A 206 12.73 4.22 -8.99
CA ASP A 206 14.08 3.84 -8.60
C ASP A 206 14.93 5.03 -8.20
N ILE A 207 15.04 6.06 -9.06
CA ILE A 207 15.77 7.28 -8.73
C ILE A 207 15.06 8.09 -7.64
N GLY A 208 13.72 8.06 -7.62
CA GLY A 208 12.91 8.69 -6.57
C GLY A 208 13.20 8.10 -5.20
N MET A 209 13.16 6.77 -5.06
CA MET A 209 13.51 6.08 -3.80
C MET A 209 14.96 6.34 -3.40
N ALA A 210 15.90 6.30 -4.35
CA ALA A 210 17.30 6.61 -4.07
C ALA A 210 17.48 8.03 -3.50
N LYS A 211 16.81 9.02 -4.11
CA LYS A 211 16.81 10.41 -3.63
C LYS A 211 16.17 10.52 -2.26
N VAL A 212 15.01 9.90 -2.01
CA VAL A 212 14.40 9.92 -0.67
C VAL A 212 15.34 9.32 0.38
N ALA A 213 16.10 8.27 0.04
CA ALA A 213 17.04 7.63 0.95
C ALA A 213 18.34 8.42 1.20
N THR A 214 18.67 9.42 0.36
CA THR A 214 19.92 10.19 0.47
C THR A 214 19.73 11.68 0.70
N GLU A 215 18.56 12.22 0.37
CA GLU A 215 18.17 13.63 0.46
C GLU A 215 16.68 13.76 0.85
N PRO A 216 16.21 13.11 1.93
CA PRO A 216 14.80 13.12 2.34
C PRO A 216 14.27 14.54 2.62
N GLU A 217 15.12 15.49 3.00
CA GLU A 217 14.79 16.89 3.24
C GLU A 217 14.24 17.62 1.99
N ASN A 218 14.52 17.08 0.81
CA ASN A 218 14.00 17.62 -0.44
C ASN A 218 12.55 17.20 -0.69
N PHE A 219 11.98 16.27 0.08
CA PHE A 219 10.62 15.76 -0.10
C PHE A 219 9.67 16.31 0.97
N ASP A 220 8.38 16.32 0.63
CA ASP A 220 7.32 16.83 1.49
C ASP A 220 6.18 15.79 1.52
N VAL A 221 5.20 15.88 0.63
CA VAL A 221 4.24 14.78 0.41
C VAL A 221 4.69 13.95 -0.79
N ILE A 222 4.66 12.62 -0.66
CA ILE A 222 4.90 11.68 -1.73
C ILE A 222 3.65 10.86 -1.97
N VAL A 223 3.20 10.73 -3.22
CA VAL A 223 2.09 9.86 -3.62
C VAL A 223 2.57 8.78 -4.58
N THR A 224 2.15 7.54 -4.38
CA THR A 224 2.59 6.40 -5.19
C THR A 224 1.62 5.22 -5.07
N GLU A 225 1.75 4.27 -6.00
CA GLU A 225 1.03 3.00 -6.03
C GLU A 225 1.38 2.09 -4.84
N ASN A 226 0.57 1.04 -4.64
CA ASN A 226 0.56 0.20 -3.45
C ASN A 226 1.92 -0.43 -3.09
N LEU A 227 2.53 -1.19 -4.02
CA LEU A 227 3.79 -1.90 -3.77
C LEU A 227 4.92 -0.91 -3.49
N TYR A 228 5.01 0.15 -4.29
CA TYR A 228 6.04 1.16 -4.15
C TYR A 228 5.89 1.95 -2.87
N GLY A 229 4.67 2.27 -2.48
CA GLY A 229 4.36 2.94 -1.22
C GLY A 229 4.75 2.11 -0.01
N ASP A 230 4.56 0.79 -0.06
CA ASP A 230 5.00 -0.12 1.01
C ASP A 230 6.53 -0.05 1.18
N ILE A 231 7.27 -0.29 0.10
CA ILE A 231 8.74 -0.31 0.11
C ILE A 231 9.29 1.07 0.53
N LEU A 232 8.81 2.13 -0.09
CA LEU A 232 9.30 3.48 0.16
C LEU A 232 9.09 3.89 1.62
N SER A 233 7.89 3.70 2.14
CA SER A 233 7.58 4.17 3.48
C SER A 233 8.34 3.41 4.58
N ASP A 234 8.66 2.13 4.37
CA ASP A 234 9.55 1.39 5.27
C ASP A 234 10.99 1.96 5.24
N ILE A 235 11.48 2.34 4.06
CA ILE A 235 12.79 3.02 3.91
C ILE A 235 12.79 4.36 4.65
N VAL A 236 11.76 5.20 4.48
CA VAL A 236 11.69 6.51 5.16
C VAL A 236 11.50 6.36 6.67
N ALA A 237 10.72 5.37 7.11
CA ALA A 237 10.54 5.05 8.53
C ALA A 237 11.88 4.62 9.16
N GLN A 238 12.63 3.74 8.50
CA GLN A 238 13.96 3.33 8.97
C GLN A 238 14.94 4.51 8.98
N THR A 239 14.82 5.42 8.00
CA THR A 239 15.60 6.65 7.91
C THR A 239 15.33 7.62 9.08
N SER A 240 14.15 7.54 9.69
CA SER A 240 13.78 8.32 10.89
C SER A 240 14.49 7.82 12.16
N GLY A 241 15.08 6.63 12.12
CA GLY A 241 15.87 6.02 13.20
C GLY A 241 15.45 4.57 13.50
N SER A 242 14.17 4.25 13.33
CA SER A 242 13.62 2.91 13.53
C SER A 242 12.22 2.82 12.91
N VAL A 243 11.92 1.72 12.22
CA VAL A 243 10.53 1.42 11.78
C VAL A 243 9.58 1.32 12.98
N GLY A 244 10.08 1.00 14.18
CA GLY A 244 9.33 0.97 15.44
C GLY A 244 8.74 2.32 15.86
N LEU A 245 9.16 3.43 15.25
CA LEU A 245 8.62 4.77 15.47
C LEU A 245 7.42 5.09 14.57
N ALA A 246 7.22 4.34 13.48
CA ALA A 246 6.31 4.73 12.42
C ALA A 246 4.87 4.23 12.66
N GLY A 247 3.94 5.18 12.76
CA GLY A 247 2.51 4.93 12.76
C GLY A 247 1.91 5.19 11.38
N SER A 248 0.76 4.57 11.09
CA SER A 248 0.05 4.73 9.84
C SER A 248 -1.45 4.96 10.04
N SER A 249 -2.08 5.53 9.03
CA SER A 249 -3.53 5.75 8.98
C SER A 249 -4.06 5.27 7.64
N ASN A 250 -4.95 4.29 7.66
CA ASN A 250 -5.68 3.81 6.50
C ASN A 250 -7.05 4.50 6.51
N ILE A 251 -7.30 5.34 5.52
CA ILE A 251 -8.46 6.24 5.49
C ILE A 251 -9.32 5.89 4.28
N GLY A 252 -10.61 5.70 4.54
CA GLY A 252 -11.67 5.58 3.55
C GLY A 252 -12.71 6.68 3.71
N ASN A 253 -13.76 6.62 2.90
CA ASN A 253 -14.86 7.59 2.96
C ASN A 253 -15.79 7.37 4.16
N GLU A 254 -15.85 6.15 4.68
CA GLU A 254 -16.73 5.76 5.80
C GLU A 254 -15.96 5.24 7.02
N TYR A 255 -14.85 4.55 6.78
CA TYR A 255 -14.06 3.88 7.82
C TYR A 255 -12.67 4.50 7.94
N ALA A 256 -12.06 4.32 9.11
CA ALA A 256 -10.64 4.60 9.33
C ALA A 256 -10.01 3.51 10.19
N MET A 257 -8.81 3.08 9.82
CA MET A 257 -8.02 2.10 10.55
C MET A 257 -6.62 2.64 10.85
N PHE A 258 -6.23 2.61 12.12
CA PHE A 258 -4.96 3.10 12.62
C PHE A 258 -4.12 1.92 13.11
N GLU A 259 -2.89 1.81 12.59
CA GLU A 259 -1.98 0.71 12.90
C GLU A 259 -0.52 1.17 12.80
N ALA A 260 0.39 0.47 13.47
CA ALA A 260 1.82 0.64 13.25
C ALA A 260 2.22 0.18 11.84
N VAL A 261 3.34 0.70 11.32
CA VAL A 261 3.87 0.25 10.02
C VAL A 261 4.48 -1.16 10.11
N HIS A 262 5.13 -1.49 11.22
CA HIS A 262 5.85 -2.76 11.40
C HIS A 262 4.92 -3.98 11.53
N GLY A 263 5.50 -5.17 11.28
CA GLY A 263 4.84 -6.46 11.46
C GLY A 263 4.77 -6.96 12.91
N SER A 264 4.44 -8.24 13.09
CA SER A 264 4.21 -8.89 14.40
C SER A 264 5.48 -9.24 15.18
N ALA A 265 6.67 -9.16 14.57
CA ALA A 265 7.97 -9.40 15.22
C ALA A 265 7.99 -10.61 16.20
N PRO A 266 7.72 -11.84 15.70
CA PRO A 266 7.51 -13.01 16.54
C PRO A 266 8.75 -13.39 17.37
N ASP A 267 9.94 -12.97 16.95
CA ASP A 267 11.21 -13.20 17.62
C ASP A 267 11.32 -12.48 18.97
N ILE A 268 10.55 -11.41 19.20
CA ILE A 268 10.55 -10.63 20.45
C ILE A 268 9.19 -10.60 21.17
N ALA A 269 8.21 -11.36 20.68
CA ALA A 269 6.89 -11.47 21.30
C ALA A 269 6.97 -12.01 22.73
N GLY A 270 6.25 -11.37 23.66
CA GLY A 270 6.18 -11.75 25.08
C GLY A 270 7.42 -11.40 25.90
N LYS A 271 8.40 -10.68 25.33
CA LYS A 271 9.68 -10.38 25.99
C LYS A 271 9.74 -9.01 26.65
N ASN A 272 8.67 -8.20 26.59
CA ASN A 272 8.66 -6.81 27.05
C ASN A 272 9.78 -5.97 26.41
N MET A 273 10.08 -6.20 25.12
CA MET A 273 11.17 -5.54 24.41
C MET A 273 10.71 -4.63 23.27
N ALA A 274 9.47 -4.81 22.81
CA ALA A 274 8.92 -4.10 21.67
C ALA A 274 8.79 -2.60 21.94
N ASN A 275 9.05 -1.79 20.92
CA ASN A 275 8.82 -0.35 20.95
C ASN A 275 7.35 -0.05 20.62
N PRO A 276 6.54 0.49 21.55
CA PRO A 276 5.13 0.78 21.30
C PRO A 276 4.92 2.09 20.50
N SER A 277 5.99 2.82 20.16
CA SER A 277 5.90 4.17 19.58
C SER A 277 5.13 4.21 18.25
N GLY A 278 5.30 3.24 17.36
CA GLY A 278 4.58 3.19 16.09
C GLY A 278 3.07 3.10 16.26
N LEU A 279 2.60 2.22 17.16
CA LEU A 279 1.18 2.11 17.47
C LEU A 279 0.67 3.32 18.27
N LEU A 280 1.50 3.88 19.17
CA LEU A 280 1.16 5.11 19.88
C LEU A 280 0.96 6.29 18.93
N ASN A 281 1.84 6.44 17.94
CA ASN A 281 1.72 7.46 16.90
C ASN A 281 0.47 7.24 16.03
N ALA A 282 0.13 5.99 15.69
CA ALA A 282 -1.13 5.68 15.03
C ALA A 282 -2.36 6.05 15.90
N ALA A 283 -2.30 5.81 17.21
CA ALA A 283 -3.35 6.23 18.15
C ALA A 283 -3.44 7.76 18.28
N VAL A 284 -2.31 8.48 18.22
CA VAL A 284 -2.28 9.95 18.14
C VAL A 284 -2.99 10.43 16.86
N HIS A 285 -2.73 9.81 15.70
CA HIS A 285 -3.44 10.12 14.46
C HIS A 285 -4.95 9.84 14.58
N MET A 286 -5.33 8.74 15.25
CA MET A 286 -6.72 8.43 15.54
C MET A 286 -7.38 9.52 16.38
N LEU A 287 -6.74 9.97 17.46
CA LEU A 287 -7.26 11.03 18.31
C LEU A 287 -7.45 12.34 17.53
N VAL A 288 -6.51 12.68 16.64
CA VAL A 288 -6.66 13.83 15.73
C VAL A 288 -7.87 13.60 14.81
N TYR A 289 -8.00 12.44 14.19
CA TYR A 289 -9.10 12.10 13.27
C TYR A 289 -10.49 12.18 13.91
N ILE A 290 -10.61 11.86 15.20
CA ILE A 290 -11.88 11.93 15.96
C ILE A 290 -12.09 13.28 16.67
N GLY A 291 -11.26 14.28 16.40
CA GLY A 291 -11.38 15.64 16.92
C GLY A 291 -10.84 15.85 18.33
N GLN A 292 -10.11 14.89 18.90
CA GLN A 292 -9.49 14.98 20.23
C GLN A 292 -8.04 15.52 20.16
N VAL A 293 -7.86 16.65 19.46
CA VAL A 293 -6.54 17.24 19.16
C VAL A 293 -5.76 17.58 20.44
N SER A 294 -6.41 18.11 21.47
CA SER A 294 -5.74 18.45 22.74
C SER A 294 -5.16 17.22 23.44
N THR A 295 -5.89 16.09 23.45
CA THR A 295 -5.40 14.83 24.00
C THR A 295 -4.29 14.24 23.14
N ALA A 296 -4.42 14.33 21.81
CA ALA A 296 -3.36 13.90 20.89
C ALA A 296 -2.05 14.66 21.14
N LYS A 297 -2.12 16.00 21.29
CA LYS A 297 -0.96 16.86 21.64
C LYS A 297 -0.36 16.50 22.99
N LEU A 298 -1.20 16.25 24.00
CA LEU A 298 -0.76 15.87 25.34
C LEU A 298 0.10 14.60 25.28
N ILE A 299 -0.39 13.56 24.61
CA ILE A 299 0.29 12.27 24.49
C ILE A 299 1.56 12.40 23.65
N TYR A 300 1.47 13.05 22.49
CA TYR A 300 2.61 13.16 21.57
C TYR A 300 3.76 13.96 22.19
N ASN A 301 3.45 15.07 22.89
CA ASN A 301 4.48 15.86 23.58
C ASN A 301 5.11 15.08 24.75
N ALA A 302 4.32 14.30 25.49
CA ALA A 302 4.84 13.44 26.54
C ALA A 302 5.79 12.36 25.97
N TRP A 303 5.41 11.77 24.84
CA TRP A 303 6.24 10.81 24.11
C TRP A 303 7.56 11.43 23.61
N LEU A 304 7.50 12.59 22.95
CA LEU A 304 8.71 13.32 22.54
C LEU A 304 9.60 13.64 23.74
N LYS A 305 9.01 14.05 24.86
CA LYS A 305 9.74 14.33 26.09
C LYS A 305 10.43 13.08 26.66
N THR A 306 9.78 11.91 26.61
CA THR A 306 10.39 10.64 27.01
C THR A 306 11.61 10.28 26.14
N LEU A 307 11.53 10.51 24.83
CA LEU A 307 12.68 10.35 23.94
C LEU A 307 13.82 11.32 24.31
N GLU A 308 13.52 12.60 24.53
CA GLU A 308 14.53 13.59 24.96
C GLU A 308 15.19 13.27 26.30
N ASP A 309 14.44 12.67 27.22
CA ASP A 309 14.96 12.24 28.50
C ASP A 309 15.94 11.06 28.35
N GLY A 310 16.06 10.48 27.16
CA GLY A 310 16.97 9.39 26.83
C GLY A 310 16.47 8.04 27.34
N ILE A 311 15.15 7.91 27.57
CA ILE A 311 14.49 6.67 28.00
C ILE A 311 14.06 5.93 26.72
N HIS A 312 14.86 4.97 26.28
CA HIS A 312 14.71 4.33 24.97
C HIS A 312 14.47 2.83 25.08
N THR A 313 13.65 2.29 24.19
CA THR A 313 13.54 0.85 23.95
C THR A 313 14.76 0.30 23.21
N ALA A 314 14.86 -1.03 23.11
CA ALA A 314 16.07 -1.70 22.64
C ALA A 314 16.51 -1.31 21.21
N ASP A 315 15.56 -0.98 20.34
CA ASP A 315 15.78 -0.55 18.96
C ASP A 315 16.38 0.87 18.86
N LEU A 316 16.06 1.75 19.82
CA LEU A 316 16.53 3.15 19.86
C LEU A 316 17.71 3.36 20.81
N TYR A 317 18.00 2.39 21.67
CA TYR A 317 19.03 2.53 22.69
C TYR A 317 20.43 2.62 22.08
N LYS A 318 21.17 3.66 22.46
CA LYS A 318 22.58 3.87 22.13
C LYS A 318 23.32 4.28 23.39
N GLU A 319 24.33 3.51 23.80
CA GLU A 319 25.07 3.72 25.05
C GLU A 319 25.60 5.15 25.24
N LYS A 320 25.99 5.81 24.14
CA LYS A 320 26.54 7.18 24.17
C LYS A 320 25.48 8.30 24.21
N LYS A 321 24.21 8.00 23.90
CA LYS A 321 23.14 9.01 23.77
C LYS A 321 21.94 8.75 24.68
N SER A 322 21.61 7.50 24.93
CA SER A 322 20.51 7.09 25.79
C SER A 322 20.93 7.11 27.25
N LYS A 323 20.02 7.54 28.13
CA LYS A 323 20.23 7.47 29.59
C LYS A 323 19.80 6.14 30.17
N GLN A 324 18.74 5.55 29.61
CA GLN A 324 18.17 4.32 30.12
C GLN A 324 17.62 3.46 28.99
N LYS A 325 17.94 2.15 29.03
CA LYS A 325 17.27 1.13 28.22
C LYS A 325 16.07 0.59 28.99
N VAL A 326 14.89 0.62 28.39
CA VAL A 326 13.64 0.16 29.01
C VAL A 326 12.92 -0.87 28.15
N GLY A 327 12.03 -1.65 28.79
CA GLY A 327 11.08 -2.50 28.10
C GLY A 327 9.82 -1.76 27.67
N THR A 328 8.89 -2.47 27.02
CA THR A 328 7.64 -1.92 26.49
C THR A 328 6.80 -1.24 27.58
N LYS A 329 6.61 -1.91 28.71
CA LYS A 329 5.78 -1.44 29.84
C LYS A 329 6.41 -0.23 30.53
N GLU A 330 7.72 -0.28 30.78
CA GLU A 330 8.45 0.79 31.45
C GLU A 330 8.55 2.03 30.56
N PHE A 331 8.69 1.86 29.24
CA PHE A 331 8.61 2.97 28.29
C PHE A 331 7.22 3.63 28.33
N ALA A 332 6.14 2.84 28.33
CA ALA A 332 4.78 3.37 28.42
C ALA A 332 4.55 4.14 29.73
N GLN A 333 5.04 3.61 30.86
CA GLN A 333 4.98 4.30 32.14
C GLN A 333 5.75 5.63 32.11
N ALA A 334 6.94 5.66 31.51
CA ALA A 334 7.70 6.91 31.37
C ALA A 334 6.96 7.95 30.52
N VAL A 335 6.23 7.54 29.47
CA VAL A 335 5.34 8.43 28.71
C VAL A 335 4.20 8.96 29.59
N ILE A 336 3.57 8.10 30.40
CA ILE A 336 2.51 8.50 31.36
C ILE A 336 3.04 9.53 32.37
N ASP A 337 4.21 9.28 32.95
CA ASP A 337 4.86 10.17 33.94
C ASP A 337 5.27 11.53 33.33
N ASN A 338 5.35 11.59 31.99
CA ASN A 338 5.65 12.79 31.22
C ASN A 338 4.40 13.49 30.67
N LEU A 339 3.18 13.00 30.94
CA LEU A 339 1.95 13.70 30.57
C LEU A 339 1.93 15.10 31.19
N GLY A 340 1.67 16.11 30.35
CA GLY A 340 1.67 17.52 30.73
C GLY A 340 3.05 18.20 30.65
N LYS A 341 4.13 17.43 30.46
CA LYS A 341 5.46 17.97 30.14
C LYS A 341 5.57 18.20 28.63
N LYS A 342 6.52 19.05 28.25
CA LYS A 342 6.80 19.40 26.85
C LYS A 342 8.24 19.06 26.49
N PRO A 343 8.50 18.67 25.23
CA PRO A 343 9.86 18.60 24.71
C PRO A 343 10.52 19.98 24.70
N THR A 344 11.84 20.00 24.74
CA THR A 344 12.72 21.18 24.78
C THR A 344 13.60 21.32 23.55
N THR A 345 13.91 20.19 22.90
CA THR A 345 14.79 20.05 21.73
C THR A 345 13.98 19.68 20.48
N LEU A 346 13.09 18.69 20.59
CA LEU A 346 12.18 18.25 19.54
C LEU A 346 11.03 19.25 19.40
N THR A 347 10.57 19.43 18.16
CA THR A 347 9.47 20.34 17.87
C THR A 347 8.15 19.74 18.35
N GLU A 348 7.37 20.51 19.11
CA GLU A 348 6.05 20.07 19.58
C GLU A 348 5.06 19.84 18.43
N LEU A 349 3.99 19.09 18.69
CA LEU A 349 2.95 18.87 17.69
C LEU A 349 2.15 20.15 17.43
N ILE A 350 2.45 20.80 16.29
CA ILE A 350 1.72 21.99 15.83
C ILE A 350 0.55 21.55 14.94
N ILE A 351 -0.63 21.45 15.54
CA ILE A 351 -1.91 21.27 14.82
C ILE A 351 -2.83 22.42 15.26
N SER A 352 -3.39 23.18 14.30
CA SER A 352 -4.41 24.20 14.62
C SER A 352 -5.61 23.54 15.31
N SER A 353 -6.14 24.14 16.38
CA SER A 353 -7.34 23.66 17.07
C SER A 353 -8.59 23.69 16.19
N ASP A 354 -8.56 24.54 15.14
CA ASP A 354 -9.70 24.79 14.25
C ASP A 354 -9.64 23.96 12.96
N LEU A 355 -8.62 23.10 12.81
CA LEU A 355 -8.58 22.12 11.74
C LEU A 355 -9.62 21.03 12.07
N ASP A 356 -10.77 21.07 11.40
CA ASP A 356 -11.52 19.85 11.12
C ASP A 356 -10.50 18.89 10.49
N SER A 357 -10.18 17.77 11.15
CA SER A 357 -9.09 16.88 10.72
C SER A 357 -9.49 15.95 9.58
N LYS A 358 -10.80 15.77 9.33
CA LYS A 358 -11.29 14.90 8.26
C LYS A 358 -11.19 15.58 6.91
N ILE A 359 -10.39 15.01 6.00
CA ILE A 359 -10.45 15.42 4.60
C ILE A 359 -11.85 15.08 4.11
N ASN A 360 -12.50 16.02 3.43
CA ASN A 360 -13.83 15.79 2.88
C ASN A 360 -13.84 14.53 2.02
N LYS A 361 -14.98 13.82 2.01
CA LYS A 361 -15.14 12.60 1.20
C LYS A 361 -14.65 12.87 -0.21
N VAL A 362 -13.63 12.12 -0.63
CA VAL A 362 -13.17 12.14 -2.01
C VAL A 362 -14.17 11.31 -2.79
N GLN A 363 -14.93 11.98 -3.66
CA GLN A 363 -15.93 11.31 -4.48
C GLN A 363 -15.24 10.41 -5.51
N ASP A 364 -15.77 9.20 -5.64
CA ASP A 364 -15.39 8.30 -6.72
C ASP A 364 -16.04 8.77 -8.02
N HIS A 365 -15.24 9.32 -8.91
CA HIS A 365 -15.69 9.75 -10.24
C HIS A 365 -15.22 8.75 -11.28
N TYR A 366 -15.92 7.62 -11.40
CA TYR A 366 -15.77 6.79 -12.59
C TYR A 366 -16.67 7.34 -13.70
N GLU A 367 -16.05 7.69 -14.81
CA GLU A 367 -16.75 8.00 -16.05
C GLU A 367 -16.12 7.18 -17.17
N GLN A 368 -16.95 6.65 -18.06
CA GLN A 368 -16.43 5.98 -19.25
C GLN A 368 -15.78 7.05 -20.14
N ASP A 369 -14.50 6.85 -20.49
CA ASP A 369 -13.71 7.80 -21.28
C ASP A 369 -13.65 7.45 -22.77
N TYR A 370 -14.41 6.44 -23.20
CA TYR A 370 -14.51 6.00 -24.58
C TYR A 370 -15.96 5.91 -25.07
N LYS A 371 -16.17 6.06 -26.38
CA LYS A 371 -17.49 5.88 -27.01
C LYS A 371 -17.60 4.53 -27.74
N VAL A 372 -16.51 4.10 -28.36
CA VAL A 372 -16.44 2.89 -29.18
C VAL A 372 -15.37 1.98 -28.61
N LYS A 373 -15.77 0.75 -28.30
CA LYS A 373 -14.87 -0.36 -27.96
C LYS A 373 -14.93 -1.40 -29.07
N LYS A 374 -13.84 -1.56 -29.80
CA LYS A 374 -13.75 -2.48 -30.95
C LYS A 374 -12.80 -3.64 -30.64
N LEU A 375 -13.28 -4.87 -30.74
CA LEU A 375 -12.43 -6.07 -30.67
C LEU A 375 -11.58 -6.13 -31.94
N VAL A 376 -10.26 -6.26 -31.80
CA VAL A 376 -9.32 -6.29 -32.93
C VAL A 376 -8.38 -7.49 -32.93
N GLY A 377 -8.34 -8.26 -31.85
CA GLY A 377 -7.45 -9.40 -31.78
C GLY A 377 -7.53 -10.17 -30.47
N SER A 378 -6.58 -11.08 -30.29
CA SER A 378 -6.36 -11.82 -29.06
C SER A 378 -4.90 -12.21 -28.91
N ASP A 379 -4.38 -12.13 -27.69
CA ASP A 379 -3.16 -12.81 -27.28
C ASP A 379 -3.56 -14.19 -26.72
N ILE A 380 -2.99 -15.26 -27.29
CA ILE A 380 -3.20 -16.64 -26.85
C ILE A 380 -1.88 -17.17 -26.31
N THR A 381 -1.87 -17.55 -25.04
CA THR A 381 -0.68 -18.05 -24.38
C THR A 381 -0.73 -19.58 -24.28
N LEU A 382 0.34 -20.22 -24.72
CA LEU A 382 0.49 -21.67 -24.78
C LEU A 382 1.55 -22.13 -23.78
N ALA A 383 1.31 -23.26 -23.14
CA ALA A 383 2.40 -24.05 -22.55
C ALA A 383 3.15 -24.74 -23.69
N CYS A 384 4.47 -24.72 -23.65
CA CYS A 384 5.29 -25.35 -24.67
C CYS A 384 6.57 -25.93 -24.11
N ASP A 385 6.99 -27.08 -24.65
CA ASP A 385 8.36 -27.53 -24.48
C ASP A 385 9.31 -26.62 -25.26
N LYS A 386 10.52 -26.40 -24.73
CA LYS A 386 11.53 -25.45 -25.26
C LYS A 386 11.95 -25.71 -26.74
N SER A 387 11.43 -26.77 -27.37
CA SER A 387 11.76 -27.26 -28.72
C SER A 387 10.71 -26.96 -29.80
N ASN A 388 9.70 -26.12 -29.55
CA ASN A 388 8.61 -25.92 -30.52
C ASN A 388 9.07 -25.30 -31.85
N ASN A 389 8.57 -25.89 -32.95
CA ASN A 389 8.70 -25.36 -34.30
C ASN A 389 7.63 -24.27 -34.52
N PHE A 390 8.00 -23.01 -34.33
CA PHE A 390 7.09 -21.87 -34.51
C PHE A 390 6.43 -21.83 -35.89
N ASP A 391 7.12 -22.32 -36.93
CA ASP A 391 6.57 -22.34 -38.29
C ASP A 391 5.35 -23.24 -38.40
N GLN A 392 5.28 -24.33 -37.62
CA GLN A 392 4.08 -25.17 -37.56
C GLN A 392 2.89 -24.37 -37.03
N ILE A 393 3.09 -23.67 -35.91
CA ILE A 393 2.04 -22.84 -35.30
C ILE A 393 1.59 -21.75 -36.28
N VAL A 394 2.53 -21.05 -36.91
CA VAL A 394 2.21 -19.97 -37.87
C VAL A 394 1.39 -20.52 -39.05
N ARG A 395 1.82 -21.64 -39.64
CA ARG A 395 1.13 -22.28 -40.78
C ARG A 395 -0.32 -22.65 -40.48
N LEU A 396 -0.62 -23.04 -39.24
CA LEU A 396 -1.99 -23.36 -38.85
C LEU A 396 -2.94 -22.20 -39.08
N PHE A 397 -2.50 -20.94 -38.92
CA PHE A 397 -3.36 -19.77 -38.97
C PHE A 397 -3.17 -18.90 -40.23
N GLU A 398 -2.41 -19.37 -41.22
CA GLU A 398 -2.19 -18.65 -42.49
C GLU A 398 -3.49 -18.29 -43.23
N SER A 399 -4.53 -19.14 -43.14
CA SER A 399 -5.83 -18.90 -43.76
C SER A 399 -6.87 -18.25 -42.83
N SER A 400 -6.52 -17.99 -41.57
CA SER A 400 -7.43 -17.40 -40.58
C SER A 400 -7.72 -15.91 -40.86
N ASN A 401 -8.91 -15.44 -40.49
CA ASN A 401 -9.27 -14.01 -40.47
C ASN A 401 -8.44 -13.23 -39.41
N LEU A 402 -8.05 -13.93 -38.34
CA LEU A 402 -7.13 -13.49 -37.31
C LEU A 402 -5.72 -13.93 -37.70
N LYS A 403 -4.88 -12.99 -38.11
CA LYS A 403 -3.49 -13.27 -38.50
C LYS A 403 -2.59 -13.21 -37.28
N MET A 404 -1.72 -14.21 -37.14
CA MET A 404 -0.63 -14.15 -36.19
C MET A 404 0.39 -13.13 -36.67
N ILE A 405 0.68 -12.13 -35.85
CA ILE A 405 1.64 -11.07 -36.19
C ILE A 405 2.95 -11.16 -35.39
N ALA A 406 2.93 -11.83 -34.24
CA ALA A 406 4.10 -12.01 -33.40
C ALA A 406 3.93 -13.22 -32.47
N ILE A 407 5.06 -13.82 -32.09
CA ILE A 407 5.14 -14.76 -30.96
C ILE A 407 6.12 -14.16 -29.96
N TYR A 408 5.70 -14.10 -28.70
CA TYR A 408 6.49 -13.55 -27.61
C TYR A 408 6.92 -14.63 -26.61
N SER A 409 8.11 -14.51 -26.06
CA SER A 409 8.59 -15.28 -24.90
C SER A 409 9.11 -14.31 -23.86
N LYS A 410 8.55 -14.34 -22.64
CA LYS A 410 8.83 -13.38 -21.56
C LYS A 410 8.76 -11.90 -22.02
N GLY A 411 7.80 -11.60 -22.89
CA GLY A 411 7.58 -10.26 -23.45
C GLY A 411 8.49 -9.88 -24.63
N LEU A 412 9.47 -10.70 -25.00
CA LEU A 412 10.31 -10.46 -26.17
C LEU A 412 9.72 -11.14 -27.41
N ALA A 413 9.55 -10.38 -28.50
CA ALA A 413 9.16 -10.94 -29.79
C ALA A 413 10.27 -11.86 -30.32
N ILE A 414 9.98 -13.15 -30.48
CA ILE A 414 10.91 -14.18 -30.98
C ILE A 414 10.59 -14.62 -32.42
N TRP A 415 9.36 -14.37 -32.87
CA TRP A 415 8.94 -14.52 -34.26
C TRP A 415 8.33 -13.19 -34.73
N PRO A 416 8.69 -12.68 -35.94
CA PRO A 416 9.42 -13.36 -37.03
C PRO A 416 10.97 -13.48 -36.89
N GLY A 417 11.56 -13.09 -35.76
CA GLY A 417 13.01 -12.94 -35.56
C GLY A 417 13.87 -14.19 -35.31
N GLY A 418 13.43 -15.42 -35.63
CA GLY A 418 14.23 -16.65 -35.54
C GLY A 418 14.84 -17.00 -34.17
N SER A 419 14.46 -16.27 -33.10
CA SER A 419 15.02 -16.44 -31.76
C SER A 419 14.34 -17.62 -31.06
N LYS A 420 15.08 -18.34 -30.22
CA LYS A 420 14.52 -19.45 -29.44
C LYS A 420 13.75 -18.91 -28.23
N SER A 421 12.68 -19.60 -27.83
CA SER A 421 12.00 -19.31 -26.56
C SER A 421 12.95 -19.60 -25.38
N SER A 422 12.94 -18.73 -24.38
CA SER A 422 13.68 -18.90 -23.12
C SER A 422 12.79 -19.41 -21.97
N SER A 423 11.53 -19.74 -22.27
CA SER A 423 10.50 -20.13 -21.31
C SER A 423 9.73 -21.35 -21.83
N ASP A 424 9.13 -22.11 -20.92
CA ASP A 424 8.15 -23.17 -21.22
C ASP A 424 6.76 -22.61 -21.59
N GLN A 425 6.73 -21.35 -22.03
CA GLN A 425 5.54 -20.59 -22.33
C GLN A 425 5.83 -19.62 -23.48
N ILE A 426 4.88 -19.51 -24.41
CA ILE A 426 4.90 -18.50 -25.47
C ILE A 426 3.53 -17.84 -25.59
N THR A 427 3.49 -16.58 -26.03
CA THR A 427 2.24 -15.87 -26.32
C THR A 427 2.18 -15.53 -27.80
N CYS A 428 1.18 -16.08 -28.48
CA CYS A 428 0.87 -15.83 -29.88
C CYS A 428 -0.09 -14.65 -29.99
N ARG A 429 0.34 -13.57 -30.65
CA ARG A 429 -0.50 -12.39 -30.87
C ARG A 429 -1.20 -12.47 -32.20
N PHE A 430 -2.53 -12.43 -32.15
CA PHE A 430 -3.40 -12.41 -33.32
C PHE A 430 -4.08 -11.06 -33.46
N ILE A 431 -4.01 -10.48 -34.66
CA ILE A 431 -4.71 -9.26 -35.04
C ILE A 431 -5.56 -9.54 -36.27
N ALA A 432 -6.76 -8.96 -36.30
CA ALA A 432 -7.67 -9.06 -37.43
C ALA A 432 -7.46 -7.93 -38.43
N ASN A 433 -7.54 -8.27 -39.71
CA ASN A 433 -7.55 -7.28 -40.79
C ASN A 433 -8.97 -6.69 -41.01
N ASN A 434 -9.99 -7.45 -40.64
CA ASN A 434 -11.41 -7.11 -40.82
C ASN A 434 -12.13 -7.12 -39.46
N GLU A 435 -13.41 -6.78 -39.44
CA GLU A 435 -14.23 -6.94 -38.25
C GLU A 435 -14.29 -8.40 -37.81
N ILE A 436 -14.18 -8.61 -36.49
CA ILE A 436 -14.21 -9.92 -35.87
C ILE A 436 -15.20 -9.93 -34.72
N THR A 437 -15.68 -11.13 -34.42
CA THR A 437 -16.58 -11.43 -33.33
C THR A 437 -15.85 -12.20 -32.23
N ASN A 438 -16.52 -12.40 -31.09
CA ASN A 438 -16.01 -13.30 -30.06
C ASN A 438 -15.90 -14.75 -30.56
N SER A 439 -16.77 -15.17 -31.48
CA SER A 439 -16.73 -16.51 -32.06
C SER A 439 -15.45 -16.74 -32.87
N ASP A 440 -14.98 -15.71 -33.60
CA ASP A 440 -13.71 -15.79 -34.33
C ASP A 440 -12.52 -16.02 -33.39
N VAL A 441 -12.51 -15.37 -32.22
CA VAL A 441 -11.49 -15.58 -31.18
C VAL A 441 -11.61 -16.98 -30.57
N ASN A 442 -12.82 -17.45 -30.27
CA ASN A 442 -13.03 -18.79 -29.72
C ASN A 442 -12.58 -19.89 -30.70
N ASN A 443 -12.76 -19.67 -32.01
CA ASN A 443 -12.29 -20.60 -33.03
C ASN A 443 -10.76 -20.74 -33.06
N LEU A 444 -10.00 -19.72 -32.61
CA LEU A 444 -8.56 -19.87 -32.41
C LEU A 444 -8.25 -20.92 -31.35
N LEU A 445 -8.97 -20.88 -30.21
CA LEU A 445 -8.80 -21.82 -29.10
C LEU A 445 -9.10 -23.25 -29.53
N ILE A 446 -10.25 -23.46 -30.18
CA ILE A 446 -10.65 -24.76 -30.72
C ILE A 446 -9.57 -25.32 -31.65
N LYS A 447 -9.03 -24.47 -32.54
CA LYS A 447 -8.01 -24.90 -33.49
C LYS A 447 -6.68 -25.25 -32.82
N PHE A 448 -6.29 -24.55 -31.76
CA PHE A 448 -5.13 -24.94 -30.96
C PHE A 448 -5.34 -26.30 -30.28
N GLU A 449 -6.50 -26.51 -29.68
CA GLU A 449 -6.86 -27.78 -29.02
C GLU A 449 -6.89 -28.96 -30.01
N GLU A 450 -7.49 -28.79 -31.19
CA GLU A 450 -7.52 -29.80 -32.26
C GLU A 450 -6.11 -30.25 -32.70
N HIS A 451 -5.10 -29.40 -32.50
CA HIS A 451 -3.70 -29.68 -32.84
C HIS A 451 -2.83 -29.98 -31.61
N ASN A 452 -3.46 -30.27 -30.47
CA ASN A 452 -2.81 -30.62 -29.20
C ASN A 452 -1.87 -29.54 -28.64
N PHE A 453 -2.18 -28.26 -28.85
CA PHE A 453 -1.53 -27.18 -28.12
C PHE A 453 -2.26 -26.89 -26.82
N ASP A 454 -1.52 -26.84 -25.72
CA ASP A 454 -2.04 -26.56 -24.39
C ASP A 454 -2.18 -25.04 -24.20
N VAL A 455 -3.42 -24.54 -24.25
CA VAL A 455 -3.74 -23.13 -24.04
C VAL A 455 -3.92 -22.84 -22.55
N VAL A 456 -3.07 -21.99 -22.00
CA VAL A 456 -3.06 -21.68 -20.57
C VAL A 456 -3.63 -20.30 -20.23
N ARG A 457 -3.72 -19.41 -21.22
CA ARG A 457 -4.32 -18.06 -21.04
C ARG A 457 -4.77 -17.47 -22.37
N MET A 458 -5.80 -16.63 -22.32
CA MET A 458 -6.26 -15.81 -23.43
C MET A 458 -6.60 -14.40 -22.95
N ASP A 459 -6.10 -13.39 -23.65
CA ASP A 459 -6.44 -11.98 -23.46
C ASP A 459 -6.97 -11.39 -24.77
N LYS A 460 -8.09 -10.67 -24.69
CA LYS A 460 -8.68 -10.00 -25.86
C LYS A 460 -8.06 -8.63 -26.08
N LEU A 461 -7.83 -8.29 -27.33
CA LEU A 461 -7.23 -7.02 -27.72
C LEU A 461 -8.31 -6.08 -28.25
N TYR A 462 -8.41 -4.91 -27.65
CA TYR A 462 -9.41 -3.91 -27.98
C TYR A 462 -8.78 -2.59 -28.42
N LEU A 463 -9.47 -1.89 -29.31
CA LEU A 463 -9.30 -0.46 -29.52
C LEU A 463 -10.40 0.30 -28.76
N TYR A 464 -10.02 1.38 -28.09
CA TYR A 464 -10.90 2.33 -27.42
C TYR A 464 -10.82 3.66 -28.15
N ASP A 465 -11.89 4.04 -28.85
CA ASP A 465 -11.92 5.21 -29.77
C ASP A 465 -10.73 5.23 -30.75
N GLY A 466 -10.40 4.07 -31.30
CA GLY A 466 -9.29 3.88 -32.25
C GLY A 466 -7.90 3.80 -31.62
N LYS A 467 -7.76 3.96 -30.30
CA LYS A 467 -6.49 3.81 -29.58
C LYS A 467 -6.30 2.39 -29.04
N GLU A 468 -5.09 1.87 -29.08
CA GLU A 468 -4.77 0.54 -28.56
C GLU A 468 -4.99 0.45 -27.05
N GLY A 469 -5.76 -0.55 -26.63
CA GLY A 469 -5.96 -0.94 -25.23
C GLY A 469 -5.01 -2.05 -24.77
N PHE A 470 -3.88 -2.20 -25.46
CA PHE A 470 -2.83 -3.18 -25.20
C PHE A 470 -1.49 -2.57 -25.65
N PHE A 471 -0.38 -3.15 -25.18
CA PHE A 471 0.95 -2.68 -25.56
C PHE A 471 1.48 -3.50 -26.75
N SER A 472 1.88 -2.81 -27.82
CA SER A 472 2.39 -3.38 -29.08
C SER A 472 3.89 -3.68 -29.06
#